data_AF-A0A5C5V379-F1
#
_entry.id   AF-A0A5C5V379-F1
#
_cell.length_a   1.000
_cell.length_b   1.000
_cell.length_c   1.000
_cell.angle_alpha   90.00
_cell.angle_beta   90.00
_cell.angle_gamma   90.00
#
_symmetry.space_group_name_H-M   'P 1'
#
loop_
_entity.id
_entity.type
_entity.pdbx_description
1 polymer ?
#
loop_
_entity_poly.entity_id
_entity_poly.type
_entity_poly.pdbx_seq_one_letter_code
_entity_poly.pdbx_strand_id
1 'polypeptide(L)'
;MIISGDDTRRRGLLLLLRLPWLLVKQRPRFSISGMLLVVAVAACCAAYVGAEVRRENRLREWASDLQQRGVNVMGLAGRSVFVDFFGVAPTDEDFARLRDLRTDRCILRFRRGYLDDERLLSLAPVSGLVRLSFSAEDVSLSAVQEFERRTPGCEVLVDREQLWSRRTAEAAATAR
;
A
#
# COMPACT_ATOMS: atom_id res chain seq x y z
N MET A 1 -0.36 24.63 5.73
CA MET A 1 -0.09 24.00 7.04
C MET A 1 -0.85 22.68 7.08
N ILE A 2 -0.20 21.59 6.66
CA ILE A 2 -0.80 20.26 6.67
C ILE A 2 -0.64 19.72 8.09
N ILE A 3 -1.71 19.71 8.86
CA ILE A 3 -1.73 19.00 10.14
C ILE A 3 -1.58 17.51 9.78
N SER A 4 -0.41 16.94 10.07
CA SER A 4 -0.15 15.52 9.85
C SER A 4 -1.21 14.71 10.60
N GLY A 5 -1.91 13.84 9.87
CA GLY A 5 -2.96 12.97 10.43
C GLY A 5 -2.46 12.06 11.56
N ASP A 6 -1.15 11.88 11.69
CA ASP A 6 -0.51 11.19 12.81
C ASP A 6 -0.72 11.90 14.15
N ASP A 7 -0.71 13.23 14.14
CA ASP A 7 -0.82 14.01 15.38
C ASP A 7 -2.25 13.99 15.92
N THR A 8 -3.24 13.97 15.01
CA THR A 8 -4.66 13.80 15.35
C THR A 8 -4.98 12.38 15.81
N ARG A 9 -4.36 11.34 15.24
CA ARG A 9 -4.53 9.95 15.71
C ARG A 9 -3.88 9.72 17.06
N ARG A 10 -2.66 10.23 17.28
CA ARG A 10 -2.00 10.18 18.61
C ARG A 10 -2.79 10.92 19.68
N ARG A 11 -3.32 12.11 19.36
CA ARG A 11 -4.18 12.89 20.28
C ARG A 11 -5.52 12.21 20.53
N GLY A 12 -6.16 11.66 19.49
CA GLY A 12 -7.41 10.89 19.61
C GLY A 12 -7.23 9.63 20.45
N LEU A 13 -6.09 8.96 20.34
CA LEU A 13 -5.76 7.79 21.14
C LEU A 13 -5.45 8.14 22.60
N LEU A 14 -4.70 9.22 22.84
CA LEU A 14 -4.47 9.75 24.20
C LEU A 14 -5.79 10.17 24.86
N LEU A 15 -6.74 10.68 24.08
CA LEU A 15 -8.11 10.96 24.55
C LEU A 15 -8.87 9.66 24.87
N LEU A 16 -8.78 8.63 24.02
CA LEU A 16 -9.38 7.32 24.28
C LEU A 16 -8.79 6.60 25.49
N LEU A 17 -7.49 6.78 25.77
CA LEU A 17 -6.84 6.26 26.97
C LEU A 17 -7.20 7.07 28.23
N ARG A 18 -7.57 8.34 28.10
CA ARG A 18 -8.00 9.21 29.22
C ARG A 18 -9.49 9.16 29.52
N LEU A 19 -10.32 8.85 28.54
CA LEU A 19 -11.77 8.67 28.67
C LEU A 19 -12.17 7.69 29.77
N PRO A 20 -11.57 6.50 29.91
CA PRO A 20 -11.92 5.60 31.00
C PRO A 20 -11.60 6.16 32.39
N TRP A 21 -10.51 6.91 32.54
CA TRP A 21 -10.19 7.60 33.80
C TRP A 21 -11.19 8.71 34.13
N LEU A 22 -11.64 9.46 33.12
CA LEU A 22 -12.67 10.48 33.27
C LEU A 22 -14.04 9.89 33.64
N LEU A 23 -14.40 8.75 33.03
CA LEU A 23 -15.62 8.02 33.35
C LEU A 23 -15.62 7.50 34.79
N VAL A 24 -14.50 6.93 35.25
CA VAL A 24 -14.34 6.47 36.65
C VAL A 24 -14.46 7.62 37.65
N LYS A 25 -13.95 8.81 37.33
CA LYS A 25 -14.04 9.99 38.21
C LYS A 25 -15.46 10.56 38.36
N GLN A 26 -16.32 10.43 37.35
CA GLN A 26 -17.64 11.10 37.36
C GLN A 26 -18.77 10.27 37.95
N ARG A 27 -18.60 8.95 38.20
CA ARG A 27 -19.62 8.13 38.88
C ARG A 27 -18.99 7.05 39.78
N PRO A 28 -19.16 7.12 41.11
CA PRO A 28 -18.58 6.16 42.07
C PRO A 28 -19.28 4.79 42.10
N ARG A 29 -20.16 4.48 41.13
CA ARG A 29 -20.88 3.20 41.04
C ARG A 29 -20.71 2.57 39.66
N PHE A 30 -19.48 2.21 39.31
CA PHE A 30 -19.25 1.27 38.22
C PHE A 30 -19.41 -0.15 38.78
N SER A 31 -20.23 -0.97 38.13
CA SER A 31 -20.24 -2.41 38.40
C SER A 31 -18.90 -3.00 37.96
N ILE A 32 -18.50 -4.12 38.59
CA ILE A 32 -17.30 -4.88 38.19
C ILE A 32 -17.31 -5.17 36.68
N SER A 33 -18.49 -5.51 36.13
CA SER A 33 -18.69 -5.74 34.70
C SER A 33 -18.36 -4.51 33.84
N GLY A 34 -18.72 -3.30 34.29
CA GLY A 34 -18.38 -2.06 33.58
C GLY A 34 -16.89 -1.76 33.60
N MET A 35 -16.20 -2.06 34.70
CA MET A 35 -14.75 -1.89 34.82
C MET A 35 -13.99 -2.88 33.94
N LEU A 36 -14.43 -4.14 33.87
CA LEU A 36 -13.87 -5.16 32.99
C LEU A 36 -14.01 -4.80 31.50
N LEU A 37 -15.17 -4.26 31.09
CA LEU A 37 -15.38 -3.81 29.72
C LEU A 37 -14.41 -2.67 29.35
N VAL A 38 -14.23 -1.70 30.23
CA VAL A 38 -13.30 -0.60 30.03
C VAL A 38 -11.85 -1.09 29.84
N VAL A 39 -11.41 -2.02 30.69
CA VAL A 39 -10.07 -2.61 30.60
C VAL A 39 -9.92 -3.39 29.28
N ALA A 40 -10.93 -4.17 28.89
CA ALA A 40 -10.91 -4.93 27.65
C ALA A 40 -10.81 -4.01 26.41
N VAL A 41 -11.57 -2.91 26.39
CA VAL A 41 -11.51 -1.92 25.29
C VAL A 41 -10.13 -1.25 25.25
N ALA A 42 -9.60 -0.82 26.39
CA ALA A 42 -8.28 -0.19 26.46
C ALA A 42 -7.17 -1.13 26.00
N ALA A 43 -7.21 -2.41 26.42
CA ALA A 43 -6.25 -3.43 25.98
C ALA A 43 -6.34 -3.68 24.46
N CYS A 44 -7.56 -3.77 23.92
CA CYS A 44 -7.79 -3.93 22.48
C CYS A 44 -7.24 -2.73 21.68
N CYS A 45 -7.52 -1.50 22.14
CA CYS A 45 -6.98 -0.29 21.50
C CYS A 45 -5.46 -0.25 21.54
N ALA A 46 -4.84 -0.58 22.68
CA ALA A 46 -3.38 -0.63 22.81
C ALA A 46 -2.76 -1.70 21.89
N ALA A 47 -3.37 -2.87 21.79
CA ALA A 47 -2.93 -3.94 20.89
C ALA A 47 -3.01 -3.53 19.42
N TYR A 48 -4.13 -2.90 19.01
CA TYR A 48 -4.31 -2.38 17.65
C TYR A 48 -3.23 -1.35 17.29
N VAL A 49 -2.98 -0.39 18.19
CA VAL A 49 -1.96 0.65 17.98
C VAL A 49 -0.57 0.06 17.91
N GLY A 50 -0.24 -0.88 18.80
CA GLY A 50 1.03 -1.58 18.77
C GLY A 50 1.25 -2.36 17.47
N ALA A 51 0.19 -2.94 16.89
CA ALA A 51 0.24 -3.57 15.59
C ALA A 51 0.51 -2.55 14.46
N GLU A 52 -0.18 -1.40 14.46
CA GLU A 52 0.00 -0.37 13.43
C GLU A 52 1.39 0.28 13.48
N VAL A 53 1.91 0.56 14.68
CA VAL A 53 3.28 1.09 14.85
C VAL A 53 4.34 0.11 14.36
N ARG A 54 4.20 -1.19 14.69
CA ARG A 54 5.12 -2.22 14.17
C ARG A 54 5.10 -2.30 12.65
N ARG A 55 3.91 -2.17 12.07
CA ARG A 55 3.73 -2.17 10.62
C ARG A 55 4.39 -0.96 9.97
N GLU A 56 4.19 0.23 10.52
CA GLU A 56 4.84 1.44 10.05
C GLU A 56 6.37 1.36 10.14
N ASN A 57 6.90 0.83 11.25
CA ASN A 57 8.34 0.62 11.39
C ASN A 57 8.89 -0.34 10.33
N ARG A 58 8.23 -1.47 10.06
CA ARG A 58 8.64 -2.39 8.99
C ARG A 58 8.61 -1.74 7.61
N LEU A 59 7.63 -0.87 7.34
CA LEU A 59 7.57 -0.14 6.07
C LEU A 59 8.72 0.86 5.95
N ARG A 60 9.10 1.52 7.04
CA ARG A 60 10.26 2.44 7.07
C ARG A 60 11.57 1.69 6.89
N GLU A 61 11.74 0.56 7.56
CA GLU A 61 12.91 -0.33 7.39
C GLU A 61 13.01 -0.79 5.93
N TRP A 62 11.93 -1.35 5.37
CA TRP A 62 11.91 -1.77 3.97
C TRP A 62 12.21 -0.62 3.01
N ALA A 63 11.63 0.56 3.22
CA ALA A 63 11.89 1.70 2.38
C ALA A 63 13.34 2.19 2.49
N SER A 64 13.95 2.11 3.67
CA SER A 64 15.38 2.37 3.86
C SER A 64 16.22 1.35 3.07
N ASP A 65 15.89 0.07 3.12
CA ASP A 65 16.58 -0.99 2.36
C ASP A 65 16.49 -0.74 0.84
N LEU A 66 15.29 -0.36 0.38
CA LEU A 66 15.05 0.03 -1.02
C LEU A 66 15.89 1.26 -1.42
N GLN A 67 15.91 2.29 -0.59
CA GLN A 67 16.70 3.51 -0.85
C GLN A 67 18.21 3.21 -0.90
N GLN A 68 18.71 2.33 -0.04
CA GLN A 68 20.11 1.88 -0.08
C GLN A 68 20.45 1.13 -1.38
N ARG A 69 19.47 0.43 -1.97
CA ARG A 69 19.59 -0.21 -3.28
C ARG A 69 19.43 0.77 -4.46
N GLY A 70 19.15 2.04 -4.21
CA GLY A 70 18.93 3.06 -5.25
C GLY A 70 17.49 3.17 -5.76
N VAL A 71 16.53 2.51 -5.11
CA VAL A 71 15.09 2.65 -5.42
C VAL A 71 14.58 3.94 -4.81
N ASN A 72 13.83 4.73 -5.58
CA ASN A 72 13.26 5.97 -5.07
C ASN A 72 11.94 5.66 -4.35
N VAL A 73 11.91 5.95 -3.04
CA VAL A 73 10.73 5.76 -2.19
C VAL A 73 10.31 7.09 -1.59
N MET A 74 9.05 7.48 -1.77
CA MET A 74 8.48 8.72 -1.23
C MET A 74 7.14 8.45 -0.52
N GLY A 75 6.79 9.32 0.43
CA GLY A 75 5.45 9.38 1.01
C GLY A 75 5.11 8.34 2.09
N LEU A 76 6.10 7.87 2.85
CA LEU A 76 5.94 6.84 3.91
C LEU A 76 5.08 7.26 5.13
N ALA A 77 4.41 8.42 5.10
CA ALA A 77 3.55 8.92 6.16
C ALA A 77 2.13 8.30 6.11
N GLY A 78 2.06 6.97 6.11
CA GLY A 78 0.86 6.17 6.38
C GLY A 78 -0.29 6.24 5.37
N ARG A 79 -0.23 7.09 4.33
CA ARG A 79 -1.35 7.30 3.41
C ARG A 79 -1.02 7.18 1.93
N SER A 80 0.21 7.51 1.52
CA SER A 80 0.51 7.63 0.09
C SER A 80 1.91 7.18 -0.21
N VAL A 81 2.09 5.92 -0.59
CA VAL A 81 3.40 5.37 -0.91
C VAL A 81 3.68 5.50 -2.41
N PHE A 82 4.86 6.00 -2.75
CA PHE A 82 5.38 6.00 -4.10
C PHE A 82 6.67 5.17 -4.12
N VAL A 83 6.73 4.16 -4.98
CA VAL A 83 7.92 3.32 -5.17
C VAL A 83 8.28 3.32 -6.66
N ASP A 84 9.51 3.76 -6.97
CA ASP A 84 10.05 3.78 -8.33
C ASP A 84 11.33 2.95 -8.40
N PHE A 85 11.20 1.77 -9.00
CA PHE A 85 12.28 0.82 -9.25
C PHE A 85 13.12 1.23 -10.47
N PHE A 86 13.48 2.51 -10.58
CA PHE A 86 14.22 3.04 -11.72
C PHE A 86 15.66 2.51 -11.72
N GLY A 87 15.94 1.55 -12.61
CA GLY A 87 17.29 1.00 -12.79
C GLY A 87 17.69 -0.03 -11.73
N VAL A 88 16.74 -0.47 -10.89
CA VAL A 88 16.96 -1.50 -9.88
C VAL A 88 15.92 -2.60 -10.08
N ALA A 89 16.39 -3.84 -10.23
CA ALA A 89 15.48 -4.98 -10.33
C ALA A 89 14.77 -5.19 -8.97
N PRO A 90 13.42 -5.21 -8.93
CA PRO A 90 12.69 -5.67 -7.76
C PRO A 90 12.94 -7.16 -7.52
N THR A 91 13.08 -7.55 -6.25
CA THR A 91 13.19 -8.95 -5.86
C THR A 91 11.81 -9.54 -5.58
N ASP A 92 11.72 -10.88 -5.48
CA ASP A 92 10.47 -11.54 -5.10
C ASP A 92 10.02 -11.15 -3.69
N GLU A 93 10.96 -10.81 -2.81
CA GLU A 93 10.67 -10.26 -1.50
C GLU A 93 10.02 -8.85 -1.61
N ASP A 94 10.48 -8.01 -2.54
CA ASP A 94 9.87 -6.70 -2.78
C ASP A 94 8.41 -6.85 -3.24
N PHE A 95 8.12 -7.79 -4.15
CA PHE A 95 6.75 -8.11 -4.58
C PHE A 95 5.89 -8.65 -3.42
N ALA A 96 6.46 -9.52 -2.57
CA ALA A 96 5.77 -10.01 -1.39
C ALA A 96 5.41 -8.87 -0.42
N ARG A 97 6.34 -7.96 -0.15
CA ARG A 97 6.11 -6.78 0.71
C ARG A 97 5.10 -5.80 0.09
N LEU A 98 5.12 -5.62 -1.23
CA LEU A 98 4.14 -4.81 -1.95
C LEU A 98 2.72 -5.36 -1.81
N ARG A 99 2.54 -6.68 -1.93
CA ARG A 99 1.23 -7.35 -1.77
C ARG A 99 0.64 -7.17 -0.37
N ASP A 100 1.48 -7.12 0.65
CA ASP A 100 1.07 -6.88 2.03
C ASP A 100 0.90 -5.39 2.38
N LEU A 101 1.22 -4.51 1.43
CA LEU A 101 1.04 -3.07 1.57
C LEU A 101 -0.45 -2.75 1.61
N ARG A 102 -0.86 -2.04 2.66
CA ARG A 102 -2.20 -1.43 2.77
C ARG A 102 -2.03 0.05 3.01
N THR A 103 -2.36 0.82 2.00
CA THR A 103 -2.20 2.25 1.96
C THR A 103 -3.46 2.85 1.35
N ASP A 104 -3.77 4.11 1.65
CA ASP A 104 -4.89 4.77 0.97
C ASP A 104 -4.56 4.99 -0.51
N ARG A 105 -3.28 5.28 -0.81
CA ARG A 105 -2.77 5.50 -2.16
C ARG A 105 -1.39 4.85 -2.32
N CYS A 106 -1.22 4.08 -3.38
CA CYS A 106 0.03 3.48 -3.78
C CYS A 106 0.27 3.78 -5.25
N ILE A 107 1.47 4.24 -5.56
CA ILE A 107 1.92 4.48 -6.93
C ILE A 107 3.18 3.65 -7.12
N LEU A 108 3.13 2.75 -8.10
CA LEU A 108 4.24 1.87 -8.43
C LEU A 108 4.75 2.20 -9.82
N ARG A 109 6.08 2.31 -9.94
CA ARG A 109 6.75 2.47 -11.21
C ARG A 109 7.85 1.42 -11.35
N PHE A 110 7.79 0.69 -12.44
CA PHE A 110 8.80 -0.25 -12.90
C PHE A 110 9.33 0.27 -14.24
N ARG A 111 10.63 0.17 -14.50
CA ARG A 111 11.18 0.41 -15.83
C ARG A 111 12.07 -0.77 -16.23
N ARG A 112 12.06 -1.15 -17.51
CA ARG A 112 12.90 -2.21 -18.12
C ARG A 112 12.62 -3.62 -17.63
N GLY A 113 11.94 -4.46 -18.43
CA GLY A 113 11.85 -5.92 -18.30
C GLY A 113 11.68 -6.58 -16.91
N TYR A 114 11.32 -5.85 -15.86
CA TYR A 114 11.24 -6.38 -14.50
C TYR A 114 9.87 -6.91 -14.14
N LEU A 115 8.90 -6.64 -15.00
CA LEU A 115 7.52 -7.07 -14.86
C LEU A 115 7.23 -8.05 -15.98
N ASP A 116 6.85 -9.27 -15.61
CA ASP A 116 6.23 -10.25 -16.50
C ASP A 116 4.74 -10.38 -16.14
N ASP A 117 4.03 -11.23 -16.86
CA ASP A 117 2.60 -11.47 -16.63
C ASP A 117 2.29 -11.93 -15.21
N GLU A 118 3.12 -12.84 -14.65
CA GLU A 118 2.91 -13.39 -13.31
C GLU A 118 3.08 -12.30 -12.24
N ARG A 119 4.16 -11.53 -12.32
CA ARG A 119 4.47 -10.43 -11.39
C ARG A 119 3.46 -9.31 -11.51
N LEU A 120 3.01 -8.97 -12.73
CA LEU A 120 1.92 -8.00 -12.91
C LEU A 120 0.66 -8.47 -12.16
N LEU A 121 0.23 -9.71 -12.38
CA LEU A 121 -0.98 -10.24 -11.74
C LEU A 121 -0.82 -10.39 -10.23
N SER A 122 0.41 -10.61 -9.73
CA SER A 122 0.72 -10.65 -8.30
C SER A 122 0.50 -9.32 -7.58
N LEU A 123 0.50 -8.20 -8.32
CA LEU A 123 0.25 -6.85 -7.79
C LEU A 123 -1.25 -6.50 -7.66
N ALA A 124 -2.15 -7.31 -8.21
CA ALA A 124 -3.59 -7.06 -8.13
C ALA A 124 -4.13 -6.93 -6.69
N PRO A 125 -3.62 -7.68 -5.68
CA PRO A 125 -4.07 -7.55 -4.29
C PRO A 125 -3.55 -6.29 -3.56
N VAL A 126 -2.66 -5.49 -4.17
CA VAL A 126 -2.04 -4.32 -3.51
C VAL A 126 -3.12 -3.30 -3.18
N SER A 127 -3.37 -3.10 -1.88
CA SER A 127 -4.47 -2.26 -1.42
C SER A 127 -4.15 -0.77 -1.59
N GLY A 128 -5.04 -0.07 -2.29
CA GLY A 128 -4.92 1.34 -2.59
C GLY A 128 -4.00 1.65 -3.76
N LEU A 129 -3.69 0.68 -4.63
CA LEU A 129 -2.95 0.94 -5.86
C LEU A 129 -3.76 1.87 -6.79
N VAL A 130 -3.30 3.11 -6.90
CA VAL A 130 -3.96 4.16 -7.71
C VAL A 130 -3.35 4.24 -9.09
N ARG A 131 -2.05 4.01 -9.21
CA ARG A 131 -1.34 4.12 -10.47
C ARG A 131 -0.21 3.11 -10.56
N LEU A 132 -0.14 2.40 -11.68
CA LEU A 132 0.91 1.47 -12.01
C LEU A 132 1.52 1.87 -13.35
N SER A 133 2.83 2.08 -13.40
CA SER A 133 3.55 2.37 -14.64
C SER A 133 4.67 1.36 -14.89
N PHE A 134 4.74 0.82 -16.10
CA PHE A 134 5.75 -0.16 -16.50
C PHE A 134 6.05 -0.16 -18.00
N SER A 135 7.16 -0.78 -18.39
CA SER A 135 7.52 -1.04 -19.78
C SER A 135 6.91 -2.36 -20.26
N ALA A 136 6.37 -2.41 -21.48
CA ALA A 136 5.61 -3.56 -22.00
C ALA A 136 6.47 -4.71 -22.57
N GLU A 137 7.78 -4.73 -22.29
CA GLU A 137 8.74 -5.63 -22.94
C GLU A 137 8.31 -7.10 -22.79
N ASP A 138 8.01 -7.50 -21.54
CA ASP A 138 7.74 -8.89 -21.13
C ASP A 138 6.31 -9.09 -20.61
N VAL A 139 5.42 -8.13 -20.86
CA VAL A 139 4.02 -8.18 -20.41
C VAL A 139 3.09 -8.30 -21.61
N SER A 140 2.25 -9.33 -21.61
CA SER A 140 1.22 -9.56 -22.61
C SER A 140 0.04 -8.62 -22.43
N LEU A 141 -0.62 -8.27 -23.54
CA LEU A 141 -1.84 -7.45 -23.51
C LEU A 141 -2.95 -8.13 -22.69
N SER A 142 -3.04 -9.47 -22.75
CA SER A 142 -3.99 -10.26 -21.96
C SER A 142 -3.78 -10.08 -20.46
N ALA A 143 -2.52 -10.09 -19.99
CA ALA A 143 -2.22 -9.88 -18.58
C ALA A 143 -2.57 -8.46 -18.12
N VAL A 144 -2.33 -7.45 -18.96
CA VAL A 144 -2.76 -6.06 -18.67
C VAL A 144 -4.27 -5.97 -18.51
N GLN A 145 -5.03 -6.55 -19.45
CA GLN A 145 -6.50 -6.55 -19.40
C GLN A 145 -7.04 -7.32 -18.19
N GLU A 146 -6.41 -8.44 -17.84
CA GLU A 146 -6.77 -9.18 -16.64
C GLU A 146 -6.45 -8.40 -15.36
N PHE A 147 -5.31 -7.73 -15.31
CA PHE A 147 -4.92 -6.88 -14.19
C PHE A 147 -5.90 -5.72 -14.00
N GLU A 148 -6.27 -5.01 -15.07
CA GLU A 148 -7.24 -3.91 -15.02
C GLU A 148 -8.61 -4.38 -14.52
N ARG A 149 -9.03 -5.60 -14.90
CA ARG A 149 -10.27 -6.21 -14.43
C ARG A 149 -10.23 -6.54 -12.93
N ARG A 150 -9.08 -7.02 -12.43
CA ARG A 150 -8.89 -7.37 -11.00
C ARG A 150 -8.69 -6.13 -10.12
N THR A 151 -8.23 -5.02 -10.70
CA THR A 151 -7.83 -3.81 -9.97
C THR A 151 -8.58 -2.57 -10.48
N PRO A 152 -9.93 -2.57 -10.39
CA PRO A 152 -10.72 -1.48 -10.93
C PRO A 152 -10.40 -0.16 -10.22
N GLY A 153 -10.10 0.88 -11.01
CA GLY A 153 -9.73 2.21 -10.51
C GLY A 153 -8.22 2.46 -10.43
N CYS A 154 -7.38 1.45 -10.68
CA CYS A 154 -5.94 1.65 -10.90
C CYS A 154 -5.70 2.20 -12.32
N GLU A 155 -4.99 3.32 -12.41
CA GLU A 155 -4.52 3.87 -13.69
C GLU A 155 -3.27 3.14 -14.15
N VAL A 156 -3.39 2.33 -15.21
CA VAL A 156 -2.27 1.59 -15.80
C VAL A 156 -1.64 2.40 -16.93
N LEU A 157 -0.39 2.83 -16.71
CA LEU A 157 0.42 3.59 -17.65
C LEU A 157 1.52 2.70 -18.21
N VAL A 158 1.20 2.01 -19.29
CA VAL A 158 2.20 1.25 -20.05
C VAL A 158 2.96 2.21 -20.95
N ASP A 159 4.29 2.18 -20.94
CA ASP A 159 5.10 2.99 -21.84
C ASP A 159 4.83 2.57 -23.30
N ARG A 160 4.11 3.45 -24.03
CA ARG A 160 3.24 3.07 -25.16
C ARG A 160 3.91 2.96 -26.52
N GLU A 161 5.18 3.37 -26.65
CA GLU A 161 5.88 3.26 -27.94
C GLU A 161 5.97 1.80 -28.44
N GLN A 162 5.94 0.80 -27.55
CA GLN A 162 6.02 -0.62 -27.94
C GLN A 162 4.65 -1.28 -28.17
N LEU A 163 3.59 -0.86 -27.46
CA LEU A 163 2.26 -1.50 -27.56
C LEU A 163 1.49 -1.10 -28.81
N TRP A 164 1.66 0.14 -29.29
CA TRP A 164 0.96 0.60 -30.50
C TRP A 164 1.47 -0.12 -31.76
N SER A 165 2.78 -0.34 -31.87
CA SER A 165 3.36 -1.14 -32.97
C SER A 165 2.83 -2.57 -32.99
N ARG A 166 2.65 -3.20 -31.81
CA ARG A 166 2.08 -4.55 -31.70
C ARG A 166 0.58 -4.59 -32.03
N ARG A 167 -0.22 -3.64 -31.55
CA ARG A 167 -1.65 -3.54 -31.92
C ARG A 167 -1.87 -3.38 -33.42
N THR A 168 -1.05 -2.57 -34.10
CA THR A 168 -1.11 -2.44 -35.55
C THR A 168 -0.63 -3.71 -36.27
N ALA A 169 0.36 -4.42 -35.73
CA ALA A 169 0.87 -5.65 -36.32
C ALA A 169 -0.12 -6.83 -36.18
N GLU A 170 -0.75 -7.00 -35.01
CA GLU A 170 -1.74 -8.06 -34.76
C GLU A 170 -3.04 -7.85 -35.55
N ALA A 171 -3.51 -6.60 -35.65
CA ALA A 171 -4.66 -6.25 -36.49
C ALA A 171 -4.37 -6.47 -38.00
N ALA A 172 -3.13 -6.26 -38.44
CA ALA A 172 -2.71 -6.53 -39.82
C ALA A 172 -2.57 -8.04 -40.11
N ALA A 173 -2.19 -8.85 -39.13
CA ALA A 173 -2.03 -10.30 -39.27
C ALA A 173 -3.37 -11.04 -39.32
N THR A 174 -4.40 -10.54 -38.65
CA THR A 174 -5.76 -11.13 -38.63
C THR A 174 -6.63 -10.73 -39.83
N ALA A 175 -6.20 -9.75 -40.63
CA ALA A 175 -6.88 -9.29 -41.84
C ALA A 175 -6.40 -9.99 -43.13
N ARG A 176 -5.52 -10.98 -43.03
CA ARG A 176 -5.07 -11.85 -44.14
C ARG A 176 -5.63 -13.25 -43.97
#